data_AF-A0A5S3VRZ2-F1
#
_entry.id   AF-A0A5S3VRZ2-F1
#
_cell.length_a   1.000
_cell.length_b   1.000
_cell.length_c   1.000
_cell.angle_alpha   90.00
_cell.angle_beta   90.00
_cell.angle_gamma   90.00
#
_symmetry.space_group_name_H-M   'P 1'
#
loop_
_entity.id
_entity.type
_entity.pdbx_description
1 polymer ?
#
loop_
_entity_poly.entity_id
_entity_poly.type
_entity_poly.pdbx_seq_one_letter_code
_entity_poly.pdbx_strand_id
1 'polypeptide(L)'
;AFGRDITSRKEAEQALETAYKDKGKFIATLSHELRTPLNGIVGLTRMLLDTELTKQQRSWCNTVFSSAETLGNIFNDIIDLDKIDREQLDIVTEPVG
;
A
#
# COMPACT_ATOMS: atom_id res chain seq x y z
N ALA A 1 40.97 -1.80 -15.34
CA ALA A 1 40.03 -2.86 -14.87
C ALA A 1 39.15 -2.35 -13.73
N PHE A 2 39.73 -1.88 -12.61
CA PHE A 2 39.00 -1.34 -11.45
C PHE A 2 37.95 -0.24 -11.73
N GLY A 3 38.23 0.72 -12.61
CA GLY A 3 37.26 1.80 -12.92
C GLY A 3 36.00 1.33 -13.65
N ARG A 4 36.05 0.21 -14.38
CA ARG A 4 34.90 -0.33 -15.11
C ARG A 4 33.95 -1.10 -14.18
N ASP A 5 34.51 -1.76 -13.18
CA ASP A 5 33.79 -2.50 -12.13
C ASP A 5 33.00 -1.55 -11.22
N ILE A 6 33.62 -0.44 -10.82
CA ILE A 6 32.97 0.61 -10.00
C ILE A 6 31.81 1.27 -10.76
N THR A 7 31.97 1.52 -12.07
CA THR A 7 30.88 2.08 -12.89
C THR A 7 29.69 1.13 -12.98
N SER A 8 29.93 -0.16 -13.28
CA SER A 8 28.84 -1.14 -13.37
C SER A 8 28.12 -1.36 -12.03
N ARG A 9 28.84 -1.32 -10.90
CA ARG A 9 28.22 -1.40 -9.57
C ARG A 9 27.32 -0.20 -9.29
N LYS A 10 27.79 1.01 -9.59
CA LYS A 10 26.99 2.24 -9.43
C LYS A 10 25.76 2.26 -10.31
N GLU A 11 25.87 1.81 -11.56
CA GLU A 11 24.73 1.70 -12.47
C GLU A 11 23.68 0.70 -11.94
N ALA A 12 24.11 -0.42 -11.37
CA ALA A 12 23.23 -1.40 -10.74
C ALA A 12 22.55 -0.86 -9.47
N GLU A 13 23.30 -0.17 -8.60
CA GLU A 13 22.78 0.51 -7.40
C GLU A 13 21.70 1.54 -7.80
N GLN A 14 21.98 2.36 -8.80
CA GLN A 14 21.07 3.42 -9.26
C GLN A 14 19.81 2.87 -9.95
N ALA A 15 19.94 1.77 -10.70
CA ALA A 15 18.81 1.06 -11.30
C ALA A 15 17.90 0.45 -10.22
N LEU A 16 18.48 -0.16 -9.18
CA LEU A 16 17.74 -0.69 -8.03
C LEU A 16 17.00 0.44 -7.30
N GLU A 17 17.67 1.53 -6.97
CA GLU A 17 17.08 2.69 -6.29
C GLU A 17 15.87 3.24 -7.06
N THR A 18 16.02 3.37 -8.39
CA THR A 18 14.93 3.83 -9.27
C THR A 18 13.74 2.86 -9.24
N ALA A 19 13.99 1.56 -9.35
CA ALA A 19 12.94 0.54 -9.31
C ALA A 19 12.16 0.55 -7.99
N TYR A 20 12.84 0.69 -6.84
CA TYR A 20 12.18 0.77 -5.53
C TYR A 20 11.38 2.06 -5.35
N LYS A 21 11.91 3.19 -5.84
CA LYS A 21 11.20 4.46 -5.85
C LYS A 21 9.90 4.38 -6.66
N ASP A 22 9.97 3.78 -7.85
CA ASP A 22 8.82 3.60 -8.73
C ASP A 22 7.80 2.63 -8.14
N LYS A 23 8.24 1.51 -7.55
CA LYS A 23 7.37 0.55 -6.85
C LYS A 23 6.53 1.24 -5.77
N GLY A 24 7.15 1.96 -4.85
CA GLY A 24 6.35 2.57 -3.78
C GLY A 24 5.58 3.81 -4.21
N LYS A 25 5.99 4.52 -5.27
CA LYS A 25 5.11 5.53 -5.89
C LYS A 25 3.84 4.89 -6.45
N PHE A 26 3.97 3.73 -7.09
CA PHE A 26 2.84 2.95 -7.57
C PHE A 26 1.94 2.48 -6.42
N ILE A 27 2.50 1.89 -5.36
CA ILE A 27 1.73 1.46 -4.17
C ILE A 27 1.02 2.63 -3.50
N ALA A 28 1.70 3.76 -3.27
CA ALA A 28 1.09 4.94 -2.67
C ALA A 28 -0.08 5.47 -3.53
N THR A 29 0.10 5.52 -4.85
CA THR A 29 -0.94 5.96 -5.79
C THR A 29 -2.17 5.04 -5.72
N LEU A 30 -1.97 3.72 -5.80
CA LEU A 30 -3.06 2.76 -5.69
C LEU A 30 -3.81 2.90 -4.36
N SER A 31 -3.10 3.03 -3.25
CA SER A 31 -3.73 3.19 -1.94
C SER A 31 -4.57 4.45 -1.84
N HIS A 32 -4.12 5.57 -2.42
CA HIS A 32 -4.93 6.79 -2.51
C HIS A 32 -6.18 6.60 -3.37
N GLU A 33 -6.05 5.96 -4.53
CA GLU A 33 -7.17 5.71 -5.44
C GLU A 33 -8.20 4.74 -4.86
N LEU A 34 -7.77 3.78 -4.04
CA LEU A 34 -8.64 2.79 -3.39
C LEU A 34 -9.34 3.33 -2.14
N ARG A 35 -8.75 4.32 -1.46
CA ARG A 35 -9.33 4.94 -0.26
C ARG A 35 -10.67 5.61 -0.54
N THR A 36 -10.79 6.29 -1.68
CA THR A 36 -12.03 7.00 -2.08
C THR A 36 -13.23 6.05 -2.27
N PRO A 37 -13.15 4.99 -3.11
CA PRO A 37 -14.26 4.05 -3.27
C PRO A 37 -14.53 3.26 -1.98
N LEU A 38 -13.51 2.88 -1.20
CA LEU A 38 -13.71 2.21 0.09
C LEU A 38 -14.49 3.08 1.08
N ASN A 39 -14.10 4.35 1.24
CA ASN A 39 -14.83 5.28 2.09
C ASN A 39 -16.26 5.49 1.61
N GLY A 40 -16.48 5.49 0.29
CA GLY A 40 -17.82 5.49 -0.30
C GLY A 40 -18.65 4.28 0.12
N ILE A 41 -18.09 3.06 0.00
CA ILE A 41 -18.75 1.81 0.41
C ILE A 41 -19.07 1.83 1.90
N VAL A 42 -18.10 2.20 2.75
CA VAL A 42 -18.27 2.31 4.21
C VAL A 42 -19.37 3.32 4.56
N GLY A 43 -19.33 4.51 3.95
CA GLY A 43 -20.31 5.57 4.18
C GLY A 43 -21.73 5.16 3.75
N LEU A 44 -21.89 4.65 2.53
CA LEU A 44 -23.18 4.20 2.02
C LEU A 44 -23.75 3.03 2.84
N THR A 45 -22.89 2.10 3.27
CA THR A 45 -23.31 0.98 4.10
C THR A 45 -23.77 1.43 5.48
N ARG A 46 -23.09 2.43 6.08
CA ARG A 46 -23.56 3.07 7.33
C ARG A 46 -24.92 3.74 7.15
N MET A 47 -25.09 4.52 6.08
CA MET A 47 -26.38 5.15 5.78
C MET A 47 -27.50 4.12 5.60
N LEU A 48 -27.23 2.99 4.95
CA LEU A 48 -28.20 1.89 4.81
C LEU A 48 -28.54 1.26 6.16
N LEU A 49 -27.55 1.05 7.03
CA LEU A 49 -27.75 0.50 8.37
C LEU A 49 -28.63 1.38 9.28
N ASP A 50 -28.71 2.68 8.99
CA ASP A 50 -29.57 3.65 9.67
C ASP A 50 -31.02 3.66 9.14
N THR A 51 -31.33 2.88 8.09
CA THR A 51 -32.69 2.74 7.55
C THR A 51 -33.42 1.50 8.11
N GLU A 52 -34.72 1.40 7.82
CA GLU A 52 -35.49 0.19 8.11
C GLU A 52 -35.06 -0.96 7.19
N LEU A 53 -34.31 -1.90 7.76
CA LEU A 53 -33.84 -3.10 7.08
C LEU A 53 -34.45 -4.35 7.71
N THR A 54 -34.77 -5.34 6.87
CA THR A 54 -35.01 -6.71 7.36
C THR A 54 -33.76 -7.26 8.04
N LYS A 55 -33.91 -8.28 8.88
CA LYS A 55 -32.79 -8.97 9.53
C LYS A 55 -31.73 -9.45 8.53
N GLN A 56 -32.17 -9.95 7.38
CA GLN A 56 -31.28 -10.46 6.34
C GLN A 56 -30.50 -9.33 5.65
N GLN A 57 -31.16 -8.23 5.29
CA GLN A 57 -30.50 -7.06 4.70
C GLN A 57 -29.49 -6.42 5.66
N ARG A 58 -29.82 -6.34 6.96
CA ARG A 58 -28.90 -5.85 7.98
C ARG A 58 -27.66 -6.74 8.10
N SER A 59 -27.83 -8.06 8.03
CA SER A 59 -26.71 -9.01 7.99
C SER A 59 -25.80 -8.77 6.79
N TRP A 60 -26.36 -8.60 5.59
CA TRP A 60 -25.58 -8.27 4.39
C TRP A 60 -24.82 -6.96 4.53
N CYS A 61 -25.47 -5.89 5.02
CA CYS A 61 -24.82 -4.60 5.22
C CYS A 61 -23.68 -4.71 6.23
N ASN A 62 -23.85 -5.42 7.34
CA ASN A 62 -22.77 -5.66 8.30
C ASN A 62 -21.58 -6.39 7.65
N THR A 63 -21.84 -7.41 6.82
CA THR A 63 -20.77 -8.12 6.10
C THR A 63 -20.04 -7.21 5.10
N VAL A 64 -20.77 -6.38 4.35
CA VAL A 64 -20.16 -5.41 3.43
C VAL A 64 -19.30 -4.41 4.20
N PHE A 65 -19.81 -3.90 5.32
CA PHE A 65 -19.11 -2.95 6.18
C PHE A 65 -17.80 -3.54 6.72
N SER A 66 -17.85 -4.72 7.35
CA SER A 66 -16.65 -5.37 7.90
C SER A 66 -15.64 -5.75 6.83
N SER A 67 -16.11 -6.12 5.63
CA SER A 67 -15.24 -6.44 4.49
C SER A 67 -14.52 -5.19 3.98
N ALA A 68 -15.22 -4.05 3.90
CA ALA A 68 -14.63 -2.78 3.48
C ALA A 68 -13.60 -2.27 4.49
N GLU A 69 -13.87 -2.38 5.80
CA GLU A 69 -12.89 -2.05 6.84
C GLU A 69 -11.66 -2.96 6.78
N THR A 70 -11.87 -4.27 6.63
CA THR A 70 -10.77 -5.25 6.49
C THR A 70 -9.90 -4.92 5.27
N LEU A 71 -10.51 -4.60 4.14
CA LEU A 71 -9.78 -4.26 2.92
C LEU A 71 -8.98 -2.94 3.09
N GLY A 72 -9.54 -1.96 3.79
CA GLY A 72 -8.82 -0.74 4.16
C GLY A 72 -7.58 -1.00 5.02
N ASN A 73 -7.68 -1.91 5.98
CA ASN A 73 -6.54 -2.31 6.82
C ASN A 73 -5.45 -3.01 6.00
N ILE A 74 -5.82 -3.95 5.13
CA ILE A 74 -4.86 -4.64 4.24
C ILE A 74 -4.09 -3.63 3.38
N PHE A 75 -4.75 -2.60 2.85
CA PHE A 75 -4.05 -1.57 2.08
C PHE A 75 -3.09 -0.72 2.92
N ASN A 76 -3.43 -0.42 4.18
CA ASN A 76 -2.50 0.26 5.08
C ASN A 76 -1.28 -0.63 5.36
N ASP A 77 -1.47 -1.92 5.62
CA ASP A 77 -0.38 -2.86 5.87
C ASP A 77 0.57 -2.96 4.66
N ILE A 78 0.03 -2.98 3.43
CA ILE A 78 0.84 -3.00 2.20
C ILE A 78 1.69 -1.72 2.06
N ILE A 79 1.15 -0.56 2.42
CA ILE A 79 1.91 0.70 2.40
C ILE A 79 3.05 0.65 3.43
N ASP A 80 2.77 0.16 4.63
CA ASP A 80 3.77 0.12 5.70
C ASP A 80 4.88 -0.91 5.39
N LEU A 81 4.55 -2.04 4.76
CA LEU A 81 5.55 -2.97 4.22
C LEU A 81 6.44 -2.31 3.15
N ASP A 82 5.87 -1.53 2.22
CA ASP A 82 6.67 -0.83 1.21
C ASP A 82 7.62 0.22 1.82
N LYS A 83 7.21 0.89 2.91
CA LYS A 83 8.10 1.79 3.66
C LYS A 83 9.26 1.03 4.31
N ILE A 84 8.99 -0.11 4.94
CA ILE A 84 10.02 -0.95 5.57
C ILE A 84 11.04 -1.46 4.54
N ASP A 85 10.57 -1.90 3.37
CA ASP A 85 11.45 -2.35 2.27
C ASP A 85 12.42 -1.24 1.84
N ARG A 86 11.98 0.03 1.85
CA ARG A 86 12.82 1.19 1.52
C ARG A 86 13.85 1.49 2.62
N GLU A 87 13.44 1.44 3.88
CA GLU A 87 14.33 1.67 5.02
C GLU A 87 15.43 0.60 5.12
N GLN A 88 15.14 -0.66 4.76
CA GLN A 88 16.17 -1.71 4.74
C GLN A 88 17.24 -1.48 3.66
N LEU A 89 16.90 -0.86 2.52
CA LEU A 89 17.88 -0.54 1.48
C LEU A 89 18.80 0.62 1.89
N ASP A 90 18.27 1.62 2.60
CA ASP A 90 19.09 2.69 3.16
C ASP A 90 20.16 2.13 4.10
N ILE A 91 19.83 1.08 4.87
CA ILE A 91 20.80 0.38 5.76
C ILE A 91 21.85 -0.40 4.97
N VAL A 92 21.49 -1.03 3.84
CA VAL A 92 22.43 -1.80 3.01
C VAL A 92 23.33 -0.89 2.17
N THR A 93 22.93 0.36 1.93
CA THR A 93 23.70 1.35 1.17
C THR A 93 24.63 2.20 2.05
N GLU A 94 24.52 2.13 3.39
CA GLU A 94 25.57 2.64 4.26
C GLU A 94 26.86 1.83 4.04
N PRO A 95 28.00 2.49 3.79
CA PRO A 95 29.25 1.79 3.60
C PRO A 95 29.59 1.07 4.90
N VAL A 96 29.77 -0.25 4.82
CA VAL A 96 30.53 -0.99 5.84
C VAL A 96 31.92 -0.36 5.83
N GLY A 97 32.22 0.41 6.88
CA GLY A 97 33.49 1.12 7.05
C GLY A 97 34.71 0.22 7.02
#